data_AF-A0A7S3RVM0-F1
#
_entry.id   AF-A0A7S3RVM0-F1
#
_cell.length_a   1.000
_cell.length_b   1.000
_cell.length_c   1.000
_cell.angle_alpha   90.00
_cell.angle_beta   90.00
_cell.angle_gamma   90.00
#
_symmetry.space_group_name_H-M   'P 1'
#
loop_
_entity.id
_entity.type
_entity.pdbx_description
1 polymer ?
#
loop_
_entity_poly.entity_id
_entity_poly.type
_entity_poly.pdbx_seq_one_letter_code
_entity_poly.pdbx_strand_id
1 'polypeptide(L)'
;GICVPVLFIFLALVSPEREEHGRPADLALRLTAEAIGIGAVVAVAITGPAVWLFERCESRQWVGESWEEAAVPSLAVACFASAQWFGGSGFISCFIGGLLFGRLIPLPEHKARLLEAAESAGDVLALVTWVLFGAVLIDDSMTEVTSWQVVAYALLSLTVVRILPVVVALSGTRLKTNEKIFIGWFGPRGLASVVFTILVMDERDPIALSLALSFNRWLLL
;
A
#
# COMPACT_ATOMS: atom_id res chain seq x y z
N GLY A 1 -3.16 -1.67 -1.24
CA GLY A 1 -3.76 -2.92 -0.73
C GLY A 1 -3.76 -4.01 -1.78
N ILE A 2 -4.72 -4.00 -2.71
CA ILE A 2 -5.01 -5.14 -3.61
C ILE A 2 -3.83 -5.54 -4.53
N CYS A 3 -2.97 -4.59 -4.93
CA CYS A 3 -1.82 -4.89 -5.78
C CYS A 3 -0.61 -5.48 -5.02
N VAL A 4 -0.60 -5.41 -3.69
CA VAL A 4 0.55 -5.80 -2.85
C VAL A 4 0.84 -7.30 -2.93
N PRO A 5 -0.16 -8.21 -2.85
CA PRO A 5 0.05 -9.64 -3.11
C PRO A 5 0.68 -9.94 -4.47
N VAL A 6 0.23 -9.25 -5.51
CA VAL A 6 0.73 -9.44 -6.87
C VAL A 6 2.18 -8.99 -6.98
N LEU A 7 2.53 -7.87 -6.35
CA LEU A 7 3.91 -7.40 -6.27
C LEU A 7 4.81 -8.39 -5.53
N PHE A 8 4.38 -8.91 -4.37
CA PHE A 8 5.16 -9.89 -3.61
C PHE A 8 5.38 -11.19 -4.39
N ILE A 9 4.38 -11.65 -5.15
CA ILE A 9 4.55 -12.80 -6.06
C ILE A 9 5.63 -12.49 -7.10
N PHE A 10 5.61 -11.31 -7.71
CA PHE A 10 6.63 -10.94 -8.71
C PHE A 10 8.02 -10.74 -8.10
N LEU A 11 8.12 -10.14 -6.91
CA LEU A 11 9.37 -10.04 -6.17
C LEU A 11 9.93 -11.42 -5.84
N ALA A 12 9.12 -12.31 -5.28
CA ALA A 12 9.52 -13.69 -4.98
C ALA A 12 9.96 -14.48 -6.23
N LEU A 13 9.40 -14.19 -7.41
CA LEU A 13 9.82 -14.79 -8.68
C LEU A 13 11.15 -14.23 -9.22
N VAL A 14 11.52 -13.01 -8.81
CA VAL A 14 12.72 -12.29 -9.29
C VAL A 14 13.87 -12.35 -8.27
N SER A 15 13.60 -12.62 -7.00
CA SER A 15 14.60 -12.73 -5.94
C SER A 15 15.59 -13.87 -6.21
N PRO A 16 16.91 -13.62 -6.10
CA PRO A 16 17.96 -14.56 -6.46
C PRO A 16 18.25 -15.63 -5.39
N GLU A 17 17.37 -15.83 -4.40
CA GLU A 17 17.40 -17.00 -3.51
C GLU A 17 17.07 -18.26 -4.30
N ARG A 18 18.07 -18.66 -5.09
CA ARG A 18 18.17 -19.91 -5.82
C ARG A 18 18.73 -20.96 -4.87
N GLU A 19 18.08 -22.13 -4.92
CA GLU A 19 18.44 -23.38 -4.23
C GLU A 19 17.99 -23.37 -2.76
N GLU A 20 17.08 -24.24 -2.28
CA GLU A 20 17.15 -25.70 -2.41
C GLU A 20 15.82 -26.50 -2.30
N HIS A 21 14.62 -25.96 -2.00
CA HIS A 21 13.46 -26.85 -1.76
C HIS A 21 12.11 -26.35 -2.32
N GLY A 22 11.61 -27.05 -3.36
CA GLY A 22 10.20 -27.01 -3.78
C GLY A 22 9.87 -26.03 -4.91
N ARG A 23 8.75 -26.28 -5.62
CA ARG A 23 8.29 -25.45 -6.74
C ARG A 23 8.21 -23.97 -6.29
N PRO A 24 8.94 -23.03 -6.92
CA PRO A 24 9.04 -21.64 -6.47
C PRO A 24 7.69 -20.92 -6.43
N ALA A 25 6.77 -21.33 -7.29
CA ALA A 25 5.39 -20.84 -7.28
C ALA A 25 4.63 -21.25 -6.00
N ASP A 26 4.88 -22.42 -5.42
CA ASP A 26 4.16 -22.88 -4.21
C ASP A 26 4.64 -22.14 -2.95
N LEU A 27 5.96 -21.89 -2.85
CA LEU A 27 6.53 -21.12 -1.73
C LEU A 27 6.06 -19.66 -1.76
N ALA A 28 6.13 -19.01 -2.94
CA ALA A 28 5.65 -17.64 -3.12
C ALA A 28 4.13 -17.52 -2.86
N LEU A 29 3.34 -18.51 -3.28
CA LEU A 29 1.90 -18.55 -3.04
C LEU A 29 1.60 -18.74 -1.55
N ARG A 30 2.32 -19.61 -0.85
CA ARG A 30 2.17 -19.83 0.60
C ARG A 30 2.53 -18.58 1.40
N LEU A 31 3.67 -17.96 1.14
CA LEU A 31 4.09 -16.73 1.81
C LEU A 31 3.12 -15.58 1.55
N THR A 32 2.63 -15.45 0.31
CA THR A 32 1.64 -14.44 -0.03
C THR A 32 0.30 -14.70 0.66
N ALA A 33 -0.15 -15.96 0.69
CA ALA A 33 -1.38 -16.35 1.37
C ALA A 33 -1.28 -16.16 2.90
N GLU A 34 -0.13 -16.45 3.49
CA GLU A 34 0.16 -16.22 4.90
C GLU A 34 0.19 -14.72 5.22
N ALA A 35 0.87 -13.90 4.41
CA ALA A 35 0.90 -12.45 4.58
C ALA A 35 -0.48 -11.80 4.44
N ILE A 36 -1.32 -12.29 3.50
CA ILE A 36 -2.72 -11.88 3.37
C ILE A 36 -3.53 -12.33 4.59
N GLY A 37 -3.39 -13.59 5.00
CA GLY A 37 -4.14 -14.20 6.09
C GLY A 37 -3.88 -13.52 7.42
N ILE A 38 -2.61 -13.35 7.78
CA ILE A 38 -2.19 -12.65 9.01
C ILE A 38 -2.66 -11.20 8.96
N GLY A 39 -2.47 -10.50 7.82
CA GLY A 39 -2.95 -9.13 7.66
C GLY A 39 -4.47 -8.99 7.87
N ALA A 40 -5.26 -9.92 7.34
CA ALA A 40 -6.71 -9.95 7.52
C ALA A 40 -7.13 -10.23 8.97
N VAL A 41 -6.49 -11.21 9.61
CA VAL A 41 -6.77 -11.55 11.02
C VAL A 41 -6.44 -10.37 11.93
N VAL A 42 -5.28 -9.74 11.73
CA VAL A 42 -4.86 -8.57 12.51
C VAL A 42 -5.82 -7.40 12.30
N ALA A 43 -6.25 -7.13 11.07
CA ALA A 43 -7.24 -6.10 10.79
C ALA A 43 -8.53 -6.28 11.59
N VAL A 44 -9.08 -7.50 11.60
CA VAL A 44 -10.29 -7.82 12.37
C VAL A 44 -10.05 -7.66 13.87
N ALA A 45 -8.90 -8.15 14.36
CA ALA A 45 -8.54 -8.10 15.77
C ALA A 45 -8.31 -6.69 16.30
N ILE A 46 -7.83 -5.76 15.46
CA ILE A 46 -7.58 -4.36 15.85
C ILE A 46 -8.82 -3.49 15.63
N THR A 47 -9.44 -3.56 14.44
CA THR A 47 -10.53 -2.67 14.07
C THR A 47 -11.81 -2.92 14.88
N GLY A 48 -12.15 -4.18 15.19
CA GLY A 48 -13.35 -4.49 15.98
C GLY A 48 -13.35 -3.81 17.35
N PRO A 49 -12.32 -4.05 18.20
CA PRO A 49 -12.18 -3.38 19.49
C PRO A 49 -12.04 -1.86 19.38
N ALA A 50 -11.37 -1.34 18.34
CA ALA A 50 -11.23 0.09 18.13
C ALA A 50 -12.58 0.78 17.88
N VAL A 51 -13.43 0.21 17.02
CA VAL A 51 -14.78 0.74 16.77
C VAL A 51 -15.63 0.64 18.04
N TRP A 52 -15.59 -0.49 18.73
CA TRP A 52 -16.32 -0.66 20.00
C TRP A 52 -15.88 0.37 21.05
N LEU A 53 -14.57 0.63 21.19
CA LEU A 53 -14.05 1.62 22.14
C LEU A 53 -14.46 3.03 21.74
N PHE A 54 -14.41 3.34 20.44
CA PHE A 54 -14.82 4.63 19.90
C PHE A 54 -16.29 4.93 20.27
N GLU A 55 -17.20 3.98 20.03
CA GLU A 55 -18.62 4.11 20.41
C GLU A 55 -18.80 4.35 21.92
N ARG A 56 -18.00 3.69 22.77
CA ARG A 56 -18.09 3.87 24.22
C ARG A 56 -17.57 5.22 24.68
N CYS A 57 -16.51 5.74 24.08
CA CYS A 57 -15.99 7.07 24.40
C CYS A 57 -16.96 8.16 23.90
N GLU A 58 -17.55 7.98 22.72
CA GLU A 58 -18.54 8.90 22.14
C GLU A 58 -19.83 8.94 22.97
N SER A 59 -20.36 7.79 23.40
CA SER A 59 -21.56 7.71 24.25
C SER A 59 -21.41 8.41 25.61
N ARG A 60 -20.17 8.64 26.04
CA ARG A 60 -19.83 9.33 27.29
C ARG A 60 -19.40 10.79 27.08
N GLN A 61 -19.41 11.27 25.84
CA GLN A 61 -18.87 12.57 25.41
C GLN A 61 -17.42 12.80 25.86
N TRP A 62 -16.60 11.74 25.86
CA TRP A 62 -15.18 11.81 26.25
C TRP A 62 -14.26 12.25 25.10
N VAL A 63 -14.77 12.26 23.87
CA VAL A 63 -14.00 12.64 22.69
C VAL A 63 -14.43 14.04 22.26
N GLY A 64 -13.48 14.97 22.22
CA GLY A 64 -13.68 16.27 21.60
C GLY A 64 -13.46 16.20 20.09
N GLU A 65 -14.08 17.10 19.31
CA GLU A 65 -14.04 17.09 17.84
C GLU A 65 -12.61 16.95 17.26
N SER A 66 -11.61 17.59 17.88
CA SER A 66 -10.21 17.53 17.41
C SER A 66 -9.55 16.14 17.56
N TRP A 67 -10.00 15.33 18.53
CA TRP A 67 -9.43 14.00 18.77
C TRP A 67 -10.08 12.92 17.89
N GLU A 68 -11.29 13.18 17.37
CA GLU A 68 -11.96 12.31 16.42
C GLU A 68 -11.20 12.25 15.08
N GLU A 69 -10.69 13.39 14.62
CA GLU A 69 -9.93 13.49 13.35
C GLU A 69 -8.68 12.60 13.34
N ALA A 70 -8.04 12.41 14.51
CA ALA A 70 -6.85 11.57 14.66
C ALA A 70 -7.16 10.07 14.77
N ALA A 71 -8.42 9.68 15.02
CA ALA A 71 -8.79 8.31 15.32
C ALA A 71 -8.59 7.36 14.13
N VAL A 72 -9.01 7.77 12.92
CA VAL A 72 -8.91 6.94 11.72
C VAL A 72 -7.46 6.77 11.24
N PRO A 73 -6.64 7.84 11.14
CA PRO A 73 -5.21 7.69 10.86
C PRO A 73 -4.49 6.81 11.89
N SER A 74 -4.81 6.97 13.18
CA SER A 74 -4.22 6.18 14.25
C SER A 74 -4.60 4.70 14.15
N LEU A 75 -5.86 4.40 13.79
CA LEU A 75 -6.30 3.03 13.51
C LEU A 75 -5.56 2.44 12.30
N ALA A 76 -5.38 3.23 11.24
CA ALA A 76 -4.63 2.79 10.06
C ALA A 76 -3.17 2.44 10.44
N VAL A 77 -2.49 3.29 11.20
CA VAL A 77 -1.13 3.03 11.70
C VAL A 77 -1.08 1.81 12.61
N ALA A 78 -2.04 1.66 13.53
CA ALA A 78 -2.12 0.50 14.42
C ALA A 78 -2.31 -0.81 13.65
N CYS A 79 -3.19 -0.82 12.63
CA CYS A 79 -3.38 -1.98 11.76
C CYS A 79 -2.10 -2.30 10.97
N PHE A 80 -1.40 -1.26 10.47
CA PHE A 80 -0.15 -1.42 9.73
C PHE A 80 0.93 -2.05 10.61
N ALA A 81 1.24 -1.39 11.72
CA ALA A 81 2.33 -1.76 12.62
C ALA A 81 2.11 -3.14 13.24
N SER A 82 0.88 -3.43 13.68
CA SER A 82 0.55 -4.73 14.26
C SER A 82 0.75 -5.85 13.22
N ALA A 83 0.27 -5.65 11.99
CA ALA A 83 0.40 -6.70 10.97
C ALA A 83 1.84 -6.92 10.57
N GLN A 84 2.64 -5.87 10.42
CA GLN A 84 4.09 -5.98 10.18
C GLN A 84 4.79 -6.74 11.30
N TRP A 85 4.42 -6.49 12.57
CA TRP A 85 5.01 -7.18 13.71
C TRP A 85 4.73 -8.69 13.71
N PHE A 86 3.54 -9.10 13.27
CA PHE A 86 3.18 -10.51 13.11
C PHE A 86 3.67 -11.15 11.79
N GLY A 87 4.47 -10.44 10.97
CA GLY A 87 4.93 -10.93 9.66
C GLY A 87 3.86 -10.92 8.56
N GLY A 88 2.72 -10.27 8.81
CA GLY A 88 1.66 -10.05 7.83
C GLY A 88 1.84 -8.75 7.03
N SER A 89 1.08 -8.61 5.95
CA SER A 89 1.13 -7.38 5.17
C SER A 89 0.38 -6.24 5.84
N GLY A 90 1.12 -5.24 6.35
CA GLY A 90 0.56 -4.01 6.89
C GLY A 90 -0.41 -3.30 5.94
N PHE A 91 -0.10 -3.25 4.64
CA PHE A 91 -0.98 -2.65 3.63
C PHE A 91 -2.32 -3.36 3.48
N ILE A 92 -2.34 -4.69 3.62
CA ILE A 92 -3.56 -5.48 3.55
C ILE A 92 -4.37 -5.30 4.83
N SER A 93 -3.68 -5.28 5.98
CA SER A 93 -4.29 -5.02 7.27
C SER A 93 -5.01 -3.67 7.32
N CYS A 94 -4.35 -2.57 6.93
CA CYS A 94 -4.99 -1.25 6.85
C CYS A 94 -6.18 -1.22 5.89
N PHE A 95 -6.08 -1.91 4.76
CA PHE A 95 -7.15 -1.94 3.76
C PHE A 95 -8.39 -2.67 4.27
N ILE A 96 -8.21 -3.87 4.82
CA ILE A 96 -9.29 -4.65 5.42
C ILE A 96 -9.85 -3.93 6.66
N GLY A 97 -8.97 -3.34 7.47
CA GLY A 97 -9.35 -2.55 8.65
C GLY A 97 -10.20 -1.33 8.27
N GLY A 98 -9.81 -0.58 7.24
CA GLY A 98 -10.61 0.54 6.72
C GLY A 98 -11.97 0.12 6.15
N LEU A 99 -12.03 -1.00 5.43
CA LEU A 99 -13.30 -1.57 4.95
C LEU A 99 -14.21 -2.01 6.10
N LEU A 100 -13.63 -2.63 7.13
CA LEU A 100 -14.36 -3.09 8.30
C LEU A 100 -14.85 -1.90 9.13
N PHE A 101 -13.99 -0.91 9.35
CA PHE A 101 -14.32 0.36 10.03
C PHE A 101 -15.49 1.06 9.33
N GLY A 102 -15.44 1.20 8.00
CA GLY A 102 -16.51 1.81 7.22
C GLY A 102 -17.84 1.04 7.25
N ARG A 103 -17.82 -0.25 7.59
CA ARG A 103 -19.02 -1.07 7.78
C ARG A 103 -19.55 -1.08 9.22
N LEU A 104 -18.66 -1.08 10.20
CA LEU A 104 -19.02 -1.23 11.61
C LEU A 104 -19.50 0.08 12.23
N ILE A 105 -19.12 1.25 11.71
CA ILE A 105 -19.60 2.53 12.22
C ILE A 105 -21.12 2.69 11.96
N PRO A 106 -21.93 2.88 13.01
CA PRO A 106 -23.39 2.93 12.89
C PRO A 106 -23.95 4.31 12.56
N LEU A 107 -23.20 5.40 12.81
CA LEU A 107 -23.66 6.78 12.69
C LEU A 107 -23.19 7.44 11.37
N PRO A 108 -24.10 7.76 10.43
CA PRO A 108 -23.73 8.31 9.12
C PRO A 108 -23.07 9.70 9.19
N GLU A 109 -23.47 10.54 10.14
CA GLU A 109 -22.96 11.92 10.26
C GLU A 109 -21.52 11.96 10.78
N HIS A 110 -21.19 11.21 11.84
CA HIS A 110 -19.81 11.08 12.31
C HIS A 110 -18.91 10.36 11.31
N LYS A 111 -19.46 9.40 10.56
CA LYS A 111 -18.73 8.69 9.51
C LYS A 111 -18.17 9.64 8.44
N ALA A 112 -18.96 10.61 7.98
CA ALA A 112 -18.52 11.55 6.95
C ALA A 112 -17.32 12.36 7.43
N ARG A 113 -17.41 12.94 8.63
CA ARG A 113 -16.32 13.73 9.23
C ARG A 113 -15.05 12.91 9.48
N LEU A 114 -15.18 11.71 10.01
CA LEU A 114 -14.05 10.80 10.25
C LEU A 114 -13.35 10.40 8.95
N LEU A 115 -14.12 10.20 7.87
CA LEU A 115 -13.57 9.89 6.55
C LEU A 115 -12.91 11.11 5.89
N GLU A 116 -13.50 12.30 6.01
CA GLU A 116 -12.90 13.55 5.52
C GLU A 116 -11.58 13.85 6.22
N ALA A 117 -11.49 13.63 7.54
CA ALA A 117 -10.25 13.77 8.29
C ALA A 117 -9.19 12.76 7.84
N ALA A 118 -9.59 11.50 7.60
CA ALA A 118 -8.70 10.47 7.09
C ALA A 118 -8.21 10.78 5.67
N GLU A 119 -9.07 11.29 4.80
CA GLU A 119 -8.75 11.71 3.44
C GLU A 119 -7.77 12.88 3.47
N SER A 120 -8.05 13.90 4.28
CA SER A 120 -7.17 15.07 4.47
C SER A 120 -5.78 14.66 4.99
N ALA A 121 -5.72 13.76 5.98
CA ALA A 121 -4.46 13.23 6.48
C ALA A 121 -3.71 12.44 5.39
N GLY A 122 -4.44 11.66 4.57
CA GLY A 122 -3.90 10.95 3.42
C GLY A 122 -3.31 11.90 2.37
N ASP A 123 -3.98 13.00 2.06
CA ASP A 123 -3.53 14.02 1.11
C ASP A 123 -2.28 14.75 1.61
N VAL A 124 -2.21 15.08 2.90
CA VAL A 124 -1.02 15.69 3.48
C VAL A 124 0.18 14.74 3.38
N LEU A 125 0.00 13.46 3.76
CA LEU A 125 1.05 12.44 3.66
C LEU A 125 1.47 12.20 2.20
N ALA A 126 0.52 12.29 1.27
CA ALA A 126 0.78 12.21 -0.17
C ALA A 126 1.69 13.34 -0.65
N LEU A 127 1.39 14.58 -0.25
CA LEU A 127 2.19 15.75 -0.60
C LEU A 127 3.61 15.63 -0.04
N VAL A 128 3.74 15.20 1.22
CA VAL A 128 5.06 14.94 1.84
C VAL A 128 5.84 13.89 1.04
N THR A 129 5.18 12.78 0.68
CA THR A 129 5.80 11.72 -0.12
C THR A 129 6.29 12.25 -1.47
N TRP A 130 5.50 13.08 -2.14
CA TRP A 130 5.89 13.71 -3.40
C TRP A 130 7.08 14.65 -3.27
N VAL A 131 7.11 15.46 -2.22
CA VAL A 131 8.23 16.37 -1.94
C VAL A 131 9.51 15.57 -1.68
N LEU A 132 9.44 14.54 -0.84
CA LEU A 132 10.60 13.68 -0.54
C LEU A 132 11.09 12.93 -1.78
N PHE A 133 10.16 12.33 -2.55
CA PHE A 133 10.49 11.64 -3.79
C PHE A 133 11.13 12.58 -4.82
N GLY A 134 10.58 13.79 -4.97
CA GLY A 134 11.17 14.83 -5.80
C GLY A 134 12.57 15.20 -5.36
N ALA A 135 12.79 15.39 -4.06
CA ALA A 135 14.11 15.73 -3.52
C ALA A 135 15.16 14.63 -3.77
N VAL A 136 14.77 13.35 -3.64
CA VAL A 136 15.67 12.20 -3.91
C VAL A 136 15.99 12.05 -5.40
N LEU A 137 15.04 12.39 -6.28
CA LEU A 137 15.25 12.29 -7.73
C LEU A 137 16.14 13.39 -8.32
N ILE A 138 16.28 14.54 -7.65
CA ILE A 138 17.14 15.65 -8.09
C ILE A 138 18.58 15.40 -7.61
N ASP A 139 19.14 14.24 -7.98
CA ASP A 139 20.57 13.95 -7.84
C ASP A 139 21.24 13.98 -9.23
N ASP A 140 22.52 14.32 -9.28
CA ASP A 140 23.30 14.62 -10.51
C ASP A 140 23.46 13.43 -11.47
N SER A 141 22.99 12.24 -11.08
CA SER A 141 22.98 11.00 -11.88
C SER A 141 21.95 10.99 -13.03
N MET A 142 21.13 12.04 -13.18
CA MET A 142 20.17 12.19 -14.28
C MET A 142 20.81 12.24 -15.69
N THR A 143 22.13 12.42 -15.78
CA THR A 143 22.86 12.50 -17.06
C THR A 143 22.86 11.17 -17.84
N GLU A 144 22.76 10.01 -17.18
CA GLU A 144 22.66 8.69 -17.84
C GLU A 144 21.22 8.32 -18.27
N VAL A 145 20.22 9.03 -17.76
CA VAL A 145 18.79 8.71 -17.97
C VAL A 145 18.24 9.30 -19.29
N THR A 146 19.08 10.06 -20.01
CA THR A 146 18.71 10.74 -21.28
C THR A 146 19.01 9.89 -22.52
N SER A 147 19.12 8.57 -22.38
CA SER A 147 19.26 7.68 -23.53
C SER A 147 17.91 7.47 -24.21
N TRP A 148 17.85 7.51 -25.55
CA TRP A 148 16.58 7.39 -26.30
C TRP A 148 15.82 6.09 -25.99
N GLN A 149 16.53 5.03 -25.58
CA GLN A 149 15.99 3.75 -25.15
C GLN A 149 15.15 3.89 -23.86
N VAL A 150 15.57 4.73 -22.92
CA VAL A 150 14.82 5.00 -21.68
C VAL A 150 13.51 5.71 -22.00
N VAL A 151 13.56 6.71 -22.90
CA VAL A 151 12.37 7.43 -23.37
C VAL A 151 11.43 6.50 -24.13
N ALA A 152 11.95 5.67 -25.05
CA ALA A 152 11.16 4.71 -25.80
C ALA A 152 10.52 3.66 -24.87
N TYR A 153 11.28 3.13 -23.91
CA TYR A 153 10.77 2.21 -22.91
C TYR A 153 9.69 2.86 -22.03
N ALA A 154 9.91 4.09 -21.57
CA ALA A 154 8.93 4.83 -20.79
C ALA A 154 7.62 5.02 -21.56
N LEU A 155 7.69 5.42 -22.84
CA LEU A 155 6.51 5.58 -23.69
C LEU A 155 5.79 4.24 -23.95
N LEU A 156 6.53 3.18 -24.24
CA LEU A 156 5.96 1.84 -24.42
C LEU A 156 5.33 1.31 -23.14
N SER A 157 5.95 1.56 -21.99
CA SER A 157 5.39 1.19 -20.69
C SER A 157 4.11 1.99 -20.39
N LEU A 158 4.10 3.28 -20.71
CA LEU A 158 2.96 4.18 -20.52
C LEU A 158 1.75 3.80 -21.38
N THR A 159 2.00 3.25 -22.57
CA THR A 159 0.99 2.94 -23.58
C THR A 159 0.65 1.45 -23.58
N VAL A 160 1.59 0.58 -23.95
CA VAL A 160 1.37 -0.86 -24.16
C VAL A 160 1.21 -1.59 -22.83
N VAL A 161 2.20 -1.52 -21.94
CA VAL A 161 2.18 -2.27 -20.67
C VAL A 161 1.00 -1.85 -19.80
N ARG A 162 0.54 -0.61 -19.95
CA ARG A 162 -0.57 -0.05 -19.19
C ARG A 162 -1.95 -0.33 -19.79
N ILE A 163 -2.16 0.03 -21.06
CA ILE A 163 -3.50 -0.01 -21.66
C ILE A 163 -3.87 -1.46 -21.97
N LEU A 164 -2.89 -2.27 -22.38
CA LEU A 164 -3.15 -3.64 -22.86
C LEU A 164 -3.77 -4.53 -21.77
N PRO A 165 -3.26 -4.60 -20.52
CA PRO A 165 -3.89 -5.40 -19.46
C PRO A 165 -5.30 -4.92 -19.12
N VAL A 166 -5.55 -3.61 -19.13
CA VAL A 166 -6.89 -3.04 -18.83
C VAL A 166 -7.88 -3.40 -19.93
N VAL A 167 -7.49 -3.27 -21.20
CA VAL A 167 -8.34 -3.65 -22.35
C VAL A 167 -8.59 -5.16 -22.36
N VAL A 168 -7.59 -5.98 -22.03
CA VAL A 168 -7.74 -7.43 -21.90
C VAL A 168 -8.69 -7.78 -20.77
N ALA A 169 -8.54 -7.18 -19.58
CA ALA A 169 -9.43 -7.41 -18.44
C ALA A 169 -10.88 -6.98 -18.74
N LEU A 170 -11.07 -5.92 -19.52
CA LEU A 170 -12.38 -5.42 -19.94
C LEU A 170 -12.91 -6.08 -21.22
N SER A 171 -12.18 -7.01 -21.83
CA SER A 171 -12.57 -7.64 -23.11
C SER A 171 -13.92 -8.37 -23.03
N GLY A 172 -14.28 -8.92 -21.85
CA GLY A 172 -15.56 -9.56 -21.58
C GLY A 172 -16.73 -8.63 -21.24
N THR A 173 -16.52 -7.31 -21.21
CA THR A 173 -17.57 -6.32 -20.89
C THR A 173 -18.21 -5.73 -22.14
N ARG A 174 -19.45 -5.22 -22.01
CA ARG A 174 -20.20 -4.54 -23.10
C ARG A 174 -19.68 -3.14 -23.46
N LEU A 175 -18.52 -2.73 -22.93
CA LEU A 175 -17.93 -1.42 -23.21
C LEU A 175 -17.34 -1.36 -24.63
N LYS A 176 -17.39 -0.18 -25.25
CA LYS A 176 -16.74 0.09 -26.54
C LYS A 176 -15.22 0.17 -26.35
N THR A 177 -14.46 -0.16 -27.38
CA THR A 177 -12.98 -0.12 -27.35
C THR A 177 -12.45 1.26 -26.92
N ASN A 178 -13.10 2.35 -27.34
CA ASN A 178 -12.72 3.70 -26.96
C ASN A 178 -12.88 3.96 -25.45
N GLU A 179 -13.91 3.40 -24.82
CA GLU A 179 -14.14 3.50 -23.37
C GLU A 179 -13.09 2.68 -22.61
N LYS A 180 -12.73 1.49 -23.12
CA LYS A 180 -11.67 0.64 -22.53
C LYS A 180 -10.31 1.33 -22.57
N ILE A 181 -9.97 1.97 -23.70
CA ILE A 181 -8.73 2.75 -23.85
C ILE A 181 -8.76 3.98 -22.95
N PHE A 182 -9.90 4.68 -22.88
CA PHE A 182 -10.08 5.82 -21.99
C PHE A 182 -9.84 5.44 -20.52
N ILE A 183 -10.44 4.35 -20.06
CA ILE A 183 -10.25 3.81 -18.70
C ILE A 183 -8.78 3.42 -18.46
N GLY A 184 -8.14 2.74 -19.42
CA GLY A 184 -6.73 2.37 -19.33
C GLY A 184 -5.79 3.57 -19.24
N TRP A 185 -6.11 4.65 -19.94
CA TRP A 185 -5.34 5.89 -19.96
C TRP A 185 -5.53 6.75 -18.70
N PHE A 186 -6.79 6.94 -18.27
CA PHE A 186 -7.18 7.84 -17.17
C PHE A 186 -6.99 7.27 -15.76
N GLY A 187 -6.47 6.04 -15.60
CA GLY A 187 -6.18 5.50 -14.27
C GLY A 187 -5.35 6.49 -13.42
N PRO A 188 -5.82 6.90 -12.24
CA PRO A 188 -5.08 7.83 -11.39
C PRO A 188 -3.74 7.20 -11.01
N ARG A 189 -2.66 7.92 -11.29
CA ARG A 189 -1.31 7.59 -10.80
C ARG A 189 -1.09 8.30 -9.48
N GLY A 190 -0.10 7.83 -8.73
CA GLY A 190 0.52 8.72 -7.77
C GLY A 190 1.49 8.02 -6.87
N LEU A 191 1.01 7.59 -5.72
CA LEU A 191 1.88 7.28 -4.58
C LEU A 191 2.27 5.80 -4.50
N ALA A 192 1.40 4.90 -4.94
CA ALA A 192 1.65 3.46 -4.83
C ALA A 192 2.92 3.04 -5.59
N SER A 193 3.15 3.61 -6.77
CA SER A 193 4.36 3.36 -7.55
C SER A 193 5.62 3.86 -6.83
N VAL A 194 5.58 5.03 -6.19
CA VAL A 194 6.70 5.57 -5.40
C VAL A 194 7.03 4.65 -4.23
N VAL A 195 6.01 4.25 -3.46
CA VAL A 195 6.17 3.32 -2.33
C VAL A 195 6.75 2.00 -2.79
N PHE A 196 6.29 1.44 -3.92
CA PHE A 196 6.85 0.21 -4.47
C PHE A 196 8.28 0.36 -4.95
N THR A 197 8.64 1.48 -5.59
CA THR A 197 10.03 1.75 -5.96
C THR A 197 10.92 1.75 -4.71
N ILE A 198 10.50 2.42 -3.64
CA ILE A 198 11.26 2.45 -2.37
C ILE A 198 11.39 1.04 -1.78
N LEU A 199 10.31 0.24 -1.75
CA LEU A 199 10.35 -1.14 -1.27
C LEU A 199 11.30 -2.03 -2.09
N VAL A 200 11.29 -1.89 -3.42
CA VAL A 200 12.20 -2.65 -4.30
C VAL A 200 13.65 -2.20 -4.12
N MET A 201 13.88 -0.91 -3.89
CA MET A 201 15.22 -0.39 -3.58
C MET A 201 15.72 -0.91 -2.23
N ASP A 202 14.87 -0.92 -1.20
CA ASP A 202 15.15 -1.48 0.12
C ASP A 202 15.57 -2.97 0.05
N GLU A 203 14.87 -3.78 -0.75
CA GLU A 203 15.24 -5.18 -0.97
C GLU A 203 16.54 -5.38 -1.79
N ARG A 204 16.95 -4.38 -2.59
CA ARG A 204 18.12 -4.48 -3.48
C ARG A 204 19.38 -3.82 -2.93
N ASP A 205 19.28 -2.95 -1.93
CA ASP A 205 20.41 -2.26 -1.32
C ASP A 205 20.95 -3.00 -0.08
N PRO A 206 22.22 -3.48 -0.07
CA PRO A 206 22.86 -3.98 1.15
C PRO A 206 23.00 -2.91 2.25
N ILE A 207 22.80 -1.63 1.93
CA ILE A 207 22.82 -0.50 2.86
C ILE A 207 21.46 -0.34 3.57
N ALA A 208 20.34 -0.65 2.92
CA ALA A 208 19.02 -0.57 3.51
C ALA A 208 18.78 -1.75 4.48
N LEU A 209 19.33 -2.93 4.16
CA LEU A 209 19.48 -4.04 5.12
C LEU A 209 20.27 -3.60 6.35
N SER A 210 21.28 -2.74 6.21
CA SER A 210 22.04 -2.21 7.37
C SER A 210 21.23 -1.22 8.22
N LEU A 211 20.31 -0.46 7.63
CA LEU A 211 19.39 0.44 8.35
C LEU A 211 18.23 -0.32 9.01
N ALA A 212 17.63 -1.30 8.33
CA ALA A 212 16.63 -2.21 8.88
C ALA A 212 17.20 -3.10 10.00
N LEU A 213 18.44 -3.59 9.85
CA LEU A 213 19.16 -4.31 10.92
C LEU A 213 19.63 -3.35 12.03
N SER A 214 19.89 -2.07 11.74
CA SER A 214 20.21 -1.08 12.78
C SER A 214 19.01 -0.69 13.63
N PHE A 215 17.79 -0.76 13.07
CA PHE A 215 16.55 -0.54 13.84
C PHE A 215 16.24 -1.72 14.77
N ASN A 216 16.62 -2.95 14.38
CA ASN A 216 16.48 -4.14 15.23
C ASN A 216 17.55 -4.23 16.34
N ARG A 217 18.55 -3.33 16.35
CA ARG A 217 19.61 -3.29 17.37
C ARG A 217 19.33 -2.31 18.53
N TRP A 218 18.28 -1.49 18.44
CA TRP A 218 17.89 -0.54 19.49
C TRP A 218 16.91 -1.10 20.55
N LEU A 219 16.46 -2.36 20.41
CA LEU A 219 15.64 -3.06 21.40
C LEU A 219 16.45 -4.06 22.27
N LEU A 220 17.78 -4.06 22.16
CA LEU A 220 18.69 -4.88 22.97
C LEU A 220 19.78 -4.04 23.69
N LEU A 221 19.40 -2.84 24.12
CA LEU A 221 19.97 -2.10 25.26
C LEU A 221 18.81 -1.53 26.07
#